data_AF-A0AA38MNT2-F1
#
_entry.id   AF-A0AA38MNT2-F1
#
_cell.length_a   1.000
_cell.length_b   1.000
_cell.length_c   1.000
_cell.angle_alpha   90.00
_cell.angle_beta   90.00
_cell.angle_gamma   90.00
#
_symmetry.space_group_name_H-M   'P 1'
#
loop_
_entity.id
_entity.type
_entity.pdbx_description
1 polymer ?
#
loop_
_entity_poly.entity_id
_entity_poly.type
_entity_poly.pdbx_seq_one_letter_code
_entity_poly.pdbx_strand_id
1 'polypeptide(L)'
;MSDRIQNLLLATAASNCTSAQRQELNDLKHFYEKEYGKYNKYKILFEAIRETAFDYDSLEPELKTKVQNILLETNCIQVIDLDGIGDNLNSNSALGLTNFNSALHYSESLKLKEVVKLRLQDLYKNICETFRKITGENIDKIKYDDQAPIDLKNELELQQKKYICNLLEEQRILQDMVNLRLQKVPQICMNKVLEFQVKSQMSSLQSKIVEEKARIDIFTETSNSLSAYEELMKDIRMQRQECLADIQNLQDLKEKYKQVSCGKYDEILKSFIQYKSSLAKKKMIYESLQC
;
A
#
# COMPACT_ATOMS: atom_id res chain seq x y z
N MET A 1 -24.38 22.48 7.71
CA MET A 1 -23.49 23.66 7.67
C MET A 1 -23.18 24.23 9.06
N SER A 2 -24.04 24.02 10.07
CA SER A 2 -23.80 24.48 11.45
C SER A 2 -22.61 23.80 12.15
N ASP A 3 -22.46 22.49 12.01
CA ASP A 3 -21.39 21.73 12.68
C ASP A 3 -19.98 22.03 12.19
N ARG A 4 -19.84 22.48 10.94
CA ARG A 4 -18.55 22.85 10.34
C ARG A 4 -18.04 24.18 10.88
N ILE A 5 -18.95 25.09 11.25
CA ILE A 5 -18.64 26.39 11.85
C ILE A 5 -18.35 26.21 13.35
N GLN A 6 -19.09 25.35 14.05
CA GLN A 6 -18.80 24.99 15.44
C GLN A 6 -17.42 24.32 15.60
N ASN A 7 -17.08 23.39 14.71
CA ASN A 7 -15.77 22.71 14.77
C ASN A 7 -14.59 23.63 14.40
N LEU A 8 -14.80 24.63 13.54
CA LEU A 8 -13.78 25.63 13.20
C LEU A 8 -13.56 26.66 14.32
N LEU A 9 -14.63 27.06 15.03
CA LEU A 9 -14.53 27.95 16.20
C LEU A 9 -13.89 27.27 17.41
N LEU A 10 -14.17 25.97 17.63
CA LEU A 10 -13.53 25.19 18.69
C LEU A 10 -12.03 24.95 18.43
N ALA A 11 -11.62 24.80 17.17
CA ALA A 11 -10.23 24.59 16.79
C ALA A 11 -9.36 25.86 16.91
N THR A 12 -9.93 27.04 16.65
CA THR A 12 -9.20 28.32 16.76
C THR A 12 -9.15 28.89 18.19
N ALA A 13 -10.12 28.56 19.05
CA ALA A 13 -10.13 28.97 20.46
C ALA A 13 -9.13 28.19 21.34
N ALA A 14 -8.70 26.99 20.92
CA ALA A 14 -7.84 26.13 21.73
C ALA A 14 -6.37 26.62 21.85
N SER A 15 -5.91 27.50 20.95
CA SER A 15 -4.48 27.86 20.87
C SER A 15 -4.08 29.07 21.74
N ASN A 16 -4.98 29.90 22.25
CA ASN A 16 -4.63 31.13 23.00
C ASN A 16 -5.67 31.48 24.11
N CYS A 17 -6.04 30.54 24.97
CA CYS A 17 -7.03 30.77 26.02
C CYS A 17 -6.38 30.80 27.41
N THR A 18 -6.41 31.94 28.09
CA THR A 18 -5.88 32.09 29.47
C THR A 18 -6.71 31.29 30.47
N SER A 19 -6.14 30.95 31.64
CA SER A 19 -6.84 30.17 32.68
C SER A 19 -8.16 30.81 33.11
N ALA A 20 -8.23 32.15 33.13
CA ALA A 20 -9.43 32.92 33.42
C ALA A 20 -10.54 32.71 32.38
N GLN A 21 -10.19 32.73 31.08
CA GLN A 21 -11.16 32.53 29.99
C GLN A 21 -11.71 31.09 29.96
N ARG A 22 -10.90 30.09 30.35
CA ARG A 22 -11.37 28.70 30.53
C ARG A 22 -12.34 28.57 31.70
N GLN A 23 -12.15 29.34 32.76
CA GLN A 23 -13.04 29.34 33.92
C GLN A 23 -14.39 30.00 33.61
N GLU A 24 -14.37 31.16 32.93
CA GLU A 24 -15.59 31.81 32.43
C GLU A 24 -16.38 30.89 31.49
N LEU A 25 -15.71 30.16 30.59
CA LEU A 25 -16.37 29.23 29.68
C LEU A 25 -17.00 28.03 30.41
N ASN A 26 -16.35 27.54 31.48
CA ASN A 26 -16.91 26.48 32.32
C ASN A 26 -18.10 26.97 33.16
N ASP A 27 -18.05 28.20 33.69
CA ASP A 27 -19.16 28.79 34.44
C ASP A 27 -20.37 29.02 33.52
N LEU A 28 -20.14 29.46 32.28
CA LEU A 28 -21.17 29.65 31.27
C LEU A 28 -21.77 28.31 30.81
N LYS A 29 -20.95 27.27 30.70
CA LYS A 29 -21.41 25.90 30.44
C LYS A 29 -22.29 25.38 31.58
N HIS A 30 -21.88 25.54 32.83
CA HIS A 30 -22.68 25.14 33.99
C HIS A 30 -23.99 25.92 34.11
N PHE A 31 -23.96 27.23 33.80
CA PHE A 31 -25.18 28.03 33.73
C PHE A 31 -26.11 27.51 32.64
N TYR A 32 -25.59 27.20 31.45
CA TYR A 32 -26.38 26.65 30.35
C TYR A 32 -26.97 25.28 30.70
N GLU A 33 -26.20 24.38 31.31
CA GLU A 33 -26.69 23.07 31.77
C GLU A 33 -27.83 23.23 32.80
N LYS A 34 -27.72 24.21 33.71
CA LYS A 34 -28.74 24.50 34.71
C LYS A 34 -30.01 25.07 34.09
N GLU A 35 -29.90 26.02 33.17
CA GLU A 35 -31.04 26.61 32.46
C GLU A 35 -31.70 25.61 31.50
N TYR A 36 -30.91 24.80 30.80
CA TYR A 36 -31.41 23.71 29.96
C TYR A 36 -32.15 22.66 30.78
N GLY A 37 -31.63 22.31 31.97
CA GLY A 37 -32.31 21.43 32.92
C GLY A 37 -33.64 21.99 33.41
N LYS A 38 -33.73 23.30 33.67
CA LYS A 38 -35.00 23.97 34.00
C LYS A 38 -35.97 23.95 32.82
N TYR A 39 -35.49 24.31 31.64
CA TYR A 39 -36.28 24.31 30.40
C TYR A 39 -36.90 22.93 30.15
N ASN A 40 -36.13 21.85 30.26
CA ASN A 40 -36.65 20.49 30.08
C ASN A 40 -37.72 20.14 31.11
N LYS A 41 -37.56 20.54 32.39
CA LYS A 41 -38.58 20.33 33.42
C LYS A 41 -39.87 21.07 33.08
N TYR A 42 -39.77 22.33 32.66
CA TYR A 42 -40.94 23.12 32.25
C TYR A 42 -41.59 22.59 30.97
N LYS A 43 -40.80 22.09 30.02
CA LYS A 43 -41.28 21.47 28.79
C LYS A 43 -42.08 20.21 29.07
N ILE A 44 -41.58 19.31 29.93
CA ILE A 44 -42.31 18.10 30.33
C ILE A 44 -43.62 18.45 31.03
N LEU A 45 -43.60 19.44 31.93
CA LEU A 45 -44.82 19.92 32.59
C LEU A 45 -45.81 20.51 31.59
N PHE A 46 -45.33 21.31 30.63
CA PHE A 46 -46.15 21.91 29.59
C PHE A 46 -46.78 20.86 28.67
N GLU A 47 -46.00 19.87 28.22
CA GLU A 47 -46.48 18.75 27.42
C GLU A 47 -47.52 17.92 28.19
N ALA A 48 -47.28 17.63 29.47
CA ALA A 48 -48.24 16.94 30.32
C ALA A 48 -49.54 17.74 30.49
N ILE A 49 -49.46 19.06 30.70
CA ILE A 49 -50.64 19.94 30.78
C ILE A 49 -51.40 19.94 29.45
N ARG A 50 -50.69 20.04 28.33
CA ARG A 50 -51.28 20.01 26.98
C ARG A 50 -52.00 18.68 26.73
N GLU A 51 -51.36 17.54 26.98
CA GLU A 51 -52.00 16.22 26.86
C GLU A 51 -53.23 16.10 27.75
N THR A 52 -53.16 16.57 29.00
CA THR A 52 -54.34 16.54 29.90
C THR A 52 -55.48 17.44 29.41
N ALA A 53 -55.15 18.53 28.71
CA ALA A 53 -56.13 19.46 28.20
C ALA A 53 -56.77 18.98 26.88
N PHE A 54 -56.05 18.29 26.01
CA PHE A 54 -56.57 17.88 24.69
C PHE A 54 -57.01 16.40 24.64
N ASP A 55 -56.23 15.49 25.22
CA ASP A 55 -56.35 14.05 24.95
C ASP A 55 -56.87 13.23 26.13
N TYR A 56 -56.97 13.81 27.33
CA TYR A 56 -57.37 13.10 28.55
C TYR A 56 -58.77 13.53 29.02
N ASP A 57 -59.64 12.56 29.34
CA ASP A 57 -61.05 12.79 29.71
C ASP A 57 -61.30 12.86 31.23
N SER A 58 -60.24 12.87 32.04
CA SER A 58 -60.36 12.92 33.51
C SER A 58 -60.57 14.33 34.08
N LEU A 59 -60.58 15.38 33.24
CA LEU A 59 -60.78 16.76 33.67
C LEU A 59 -62.21 17.21 33.40
N GLU A 60 -62.78 17.98 34.32
CA GLU A 60 -64.11 18.59 34.17
C GLU A 60 -64.17 19.40 32.86
N PRO A 61 -65.21 19.25 32.02
CA PRO A 61 -65.22 19.78 30.65
C PRO A 61 -65.08 21.31 30.61
N GLU A 62 -65.61 22.02 31.61
CA GLU A 62 -65.47 23.48 31.76
C GLU A 62 -64.03 23.90 32.09
N LEU A 63 -63.31 23.12 32.89
CA LEU A 63 -61.91 23.36 33.22
C LEU A 63 -60.99 23.00 32.04
N LYS A 64 -61.34 21.95 31.29
CA LYS A 64 -60.64 21.52 30.08
C LYS A 64 -60.64 22.60 29.00
N THR A 65 -61.80 23.16 28.68
CA THR A 65 -61.92 24.26 27.70
C THR A 65 -61.19 25.53 28.16
N LYS A 66 -61.25 25.84 29.47
CA LYS A 66 -60.52 26.99 30.04
C LYS A 66 -59.01 26.83 29.93
N VAL A 67 -58.46 25.65 30.23
CA VAL A 67 -57.02 25.36 30.09
C VAL A 67 -56.59 25.34 28.62
N GLN A 68 -57.41 24.79 27.72
CA GLN A 68 -57.16 24.84 26.27
C GLN A 68 -57.09 26.30 25.77
N ASN A 69 -58.04 27.15 26.19
CA ASN A 69 -58.03 28.57 25.83
C ASN A 69 -56.74 29.23 26.32
N ILE A 70 -56.31 29.00 27.55
CA ILE A 70 -55.07 29.57 28.10
C ILE A 70 -53.83 29.10 27.32
N LEU A 71 -53.76 27.83 26.94
CA LEU A 71 -52.67 27.30 26.11
C LEU A 71 -52.66 27.94 24.72
N LEU A 72 -53.83 28.17 24.13
CA LEU A 72 -53.94 28.84 22.83
C LEU A 72 -53.60 30.33 22.93
N GLU A 73 -54.07 31.00 23.98
CA GLU A 73 -53.74 32.41 24.28
C GLU A 73 -52.23 32.61 24.45
N THR A 74 -51.57 31.76 25.23
CA THR A 74 -50.11 31.82 25.43
C THR A 74 -49.30 31.54 24.16
N ASN A 75 -49.75 30.61 23.31
CA ASN A 75 -49.14 30.38 21.99
C ASN A 75 -49.32 31.60 21.06
N CYS A 76 -50.47 32.27 21.09
CA CYS A 76 -50.72 33.49 20.32
C CYS A 76 -49.84 34.66 20.79
N ILE A 77 -49.66 34.84 22.10
CA ILE A 77 -48.79 35.89 22.66
C ILE A 77 -47.34 35.72 22.20
N GLN A 78 -46.82 34.49 22.17
CA GLN A 78 -45.45 34.20 21.69
C GLN A 78 -45.23 34.55 20.21
N VAL A 79 -46.27 34.55 19.39
CA VAL A 79 -46.20 34.92 17.97
C VAL A 79 -46.30 36.45 17.79
N ILE A 80 -47.04 37.13 18.66
CA ILE A 80 -47.23 38.59 18.62
C ILE A 80 -45.93 39.32 19.04
N ASP A 81 -45.18 38.81 20.02
CA ASP A 81 -43.94 39.44 20.50
C ASP A 81 -42.73 39.28 19.54
N LEU A 82 -42.84 38.46 18.48
CA LEU A 82 -41.81 38.31 17.45
C LEU A 82 -41.83 39.43 16.40
N ASP A 83 -42.98 40.09 16.24
CA ASP A 83 -43.10 41.30 15.42
C ASP A 83 -42.72 42.51 16.29
N GLY A 84 -41.42 42.77 16.39
CA GLY A 84 -40.85 43.88 17.17
C GLY A 84 -41.43 45.24 16.78
N ILE A 85 -42.50 45.65 17.46
CA ILE A 85 -42.97 47.03 17.53
C ILE A 85 -43.03 47.38 19.00
N GLY A 86 -41.94 47.99 19.47
CA GLY A 86 -41.92 48.71 20.73
C GLY A 86 -42.95 49.84 20.73
N ASP A 87 -43.40 50.17 21.93
CA ASP A 87 -44.06 51.42 22.29
C ASP A 87 -45.38 51.73 21.56
N ASN A 88 -46.46 51.01 21.92
CA ASN A 88 -47.79 51.59 22.11
C ASN A 88 -48.76 50.57 22.74
N LEU A 89 -48.64 50.40 24.05
CA LEU A 89 -49.54 49.58 24.88
C LEU A 89 -50.96 50.17 25.05
N ASN A 90 -51.45 51.00 24.12
CA ASN A 90 -52.76 51.66 24.26
C ASN A 90 -53.54 51.89 22.96
N SER A 91 -53.39 51.02 21.96
CA SER A 91 -54.31 51.01 20.82
C SER A 91 -54.64 49.60 20.39
N ASN A 92 -55.73 49.09 20.98
CA ASN A 92 -56.70 48.17 20.40
C ASN A 92 -56.16 47.09 19.44
N SER A 93 -55.98 45.90 20.01
CA SER A 93 -56.36 44.61 19.42
C SER A 93 -56.09 44.47 17.92
N ALA A 94 -54.88 44.06 17.56
CA ALA A 94 -54.68 43.42 16.26
C ALA A 94 -55.58 42.16 16.21
N LEU A 95 -56.68 42.25 15.44
CA LEU A 95 -57.78 41.28 15.28
C LEU A 95 -58.92 41.26 16.32
N GLY A 96 -59.07 42.29 17.17
CA GLY A 96 -60.23 42.36 18.09
C GLY A 96 -60.21 41.34 19.23
N LEU A 97 -59.08 40.68 19.47
CA LEU A 97 -58.88 39.84 20.66
C LEU A 97 -58.68 40.76 21.87
N THR A 98 -59.73 40.95 22.66
CA THR A 98 -59.71 41.75 23.88
C THR A 98 -59.35 40.88 25.08
N ASN A 99 -58.40 41.36 25.90
CA ASN A 99 -58.11 40.92 27.27
C ASN A 99 -58.04 39.40 27.49
N PHE A 100 -56.89 38.82 27.13
CA PHE A 100 -56.47 37.49 27.57
C PHE A 100 -56.15 37.50 29.07
N ASN A 101 -57.17 37.44 29.91
CA ASN A 101 -57.03 37.25 31.36
C ASN A 101 -57.84 36.03 31.81
N SER A 102 -57.70 34.94 31.08
CA SER A 102 -58.18 33.63 31.48
C SER A 102 -57.24 33.09 32.57
N ALA A 103 -57.32 33.59 33.80
CA ALA A 103 -56.57 33.03 34.92
C ALA A 103 -57.32 31.84 35.52
N LEU A 104 -56.61 30.76 35.87
CA LEU A 104 -57.19 29.70 36.71
C LEU A 104 -57.39 30.26 38.12
N HIS A 105 -58.55 29.94 38.70
CA HIS A 105 -58.76 30.17 40.12
C HIS A 105 -57.95 29.16 40.95
N TYR A 106 -57.69 29.47 42.22
CA TYR A 106 -56.84 28.63 43.07
C TYR A 106 -57.34 27.19 43.19
N SER A 107 -58.66 27.00 43.32
CA SER A 107 -59.31 25.68 43.37
C SER A 107 -59.17 24.90 42.06
N GLU A 108 -59.30 25.58 40.91
CA GLU A 108 -59.11 25.01 39.58
C GLU A 108 -57.65 24.59 39.35
N SER A 109 -56.69 25.40 39.83
CA SER A 109 -55.26 25.11 39.76
C SER A 109 -54.88 23.87 40.57
N LEU A 110 -55.49 23.68 41.75
CA LEU A 110 -55.29 22.47 42.55
C LEU A 110 -55.82 21.22 41.85
N LYS A 111 -57.04 21.28 41.29
CA LYS A 111 -57.62 20.18 40.50
C LYS A 111 -56.74 19.82 39.30
N LEU A 112 -56.28 20.81 38.54
CA LEU A 112 -55.38 20.60 37.40
C LEU A 112 -54.07 19.95 37.85
N LYS A 113 -53.48 20.43 38.95
CA LYS A 113 -52.23 19.89 39.50
C LYS A 113 -52.35 18.42 39.91
N GLU A 114 -53.47 18.02 40.51
CA GLU A 114 -53.72 16.62 40.89
C GLU A 114 -53.85 15.71 39.67
N VAL A 115 -54.62 16.14 38.65
CA VAL A 115 -54.79 15.37 37.41
C VAL A 115 -53.48 15.27 36.63
N VAL A 116 -52.72 16.36 36.52
CA VAL A 116 -51.39 16.35 35.89
C VAL A 116 -50.42 15.46 36.65
N LYS A 117 -50.47 15.45 37.99
CA LYS A 117 -49.63 14.55 38.81
C LYS A 117 -49.97 13.08 38.55
N LEU A 118 -51.25 12.73 38.50
CA LEU A 118 -51.68 11.36 38.16
C LEU A 118 -51.21 10.97 36.76
N ARG A 119 -51.37 11.87 35.78
CA ARG A 119 -50.92 11.63 34.41
C ARG A 119 -49.40 11.42 34.32
N LEU A 120 -48.61 12.23 35.00
CA LEU A 120 -47.15 12.07 35.05
C LEU A 120 -46.75 10.74 35.70
N GLN A 121 -47.49 10.28 36.72
CA GLN A 121 -47.26 8.96 37.32
C GLN A 121 -47.58 7.82 36.35
N ASP A 122 -48.66 7.93 35.57
CA ASP A 122 -49.00 6.93 34.55
C ASP A 122 -47.99 6.91 33.39
N LEU A 123 -47.55 8.09 32.94
CA LEU A 123 -46.49 8.20 31.93
C LEU A 123 -45.18 7.58 32.43
N TYR A 124 -44.82 7.85 33.69
CA TYR A 124 -43.64 7.24 34.30
C TYR A 124 -43.75 5.71 34.36
N LYS A 125 -44.89 5.17 34.80
CA LYS A 125 -45.15 3.72 34.80
C LYS A 125 -45.05 3.12 33.40
N ASN A 126 -45.65 3.75 32.40
CA ASN A 126 -45.61 3.28 31.01
C ASN A 126 -44.17 3.26 30.45
N ILE A 127 -43.35 4.26 30.79
CA ILE A 127 -41.93 4.30 30.42
C ILE A 127 -41.17 3.18 31.13
N CYS A 128 -41.42 2.96 32.43
CA CYS A 128 -40.80 1.86 33.17
C CYS A 128 -41.18 0.49 32.61
N GLU A 129 -42.44 0.28 32.24
CA GLU A 129 -42.92 -0.97 31.64
C GLU A 129 -42.35 -1.21 30.24
N THR A 130 -42.30 -0.17 29.39
CA THR A 130 -41.73 -0.30 28.04
C THR A 130 -40.24 -0.59 28.09
N PHE A 131 -39.50 0.06 28.98
CA PHE A 131 -38.08 -0.24 29.16
C PHE A 131 -37.87 -1.64 29.75
N ARG A 132 -38.67 -2.06 30.74
CA ARG A 132 -38.64 -3.44 31.26
C ARG A 132 -38.86 -4.48 30.16
N LYS A 133 -39.74 -4.22 29.19
CA LYS A 133 -39.95 -5.11 28.03
C LYS A 133 -38.71 -5.20 27.12
N ILE A 134 -37.94 -4.12 27.01
CA ILE A 134 -36.76 -4.06 26.13
C ILE A 134 -35.53 -4.69 26.81
N THR A 135 -35.34 -4.46 28.11
CA THR A 135 -34.11 -4.87 28.82
C THR A 135 -34.29 -6.08 29.73
N GLY A 136 -35.53 -6.44 30.10
CA GLY A 136 -35.83 -7.53 31.04
C GLY A 136 -35.63 -7.19 32.52
N GLU A 137 -35.19 -5.97 32.84
CA GLU A 137 -34.85 -5.54 34.21
C GLU A 137 -35.92 -4.61 34.82
N ASN A 138 -36.14 -4.71 36.13
CA ASN A 138 -37.08 -3.87 36.88
C ASN A 138 -36.44 -2.54 37.28
N ILE A 139 -36.96 -1.43 36.75
CA ILE A 139 -36.48 -0.05 36.95
C ILE A 139 -37.02 0.62 38.22
N ASP A 140 -37.94 -0.01 38.96
CA ASP A 140 -38.55 0.57 40.18
C ASP A 140 -37.53 0.95 41.29
N LYS A 141 -36.23 0.66 41.07
CA LYS A 141 -35.10 0.97 41.94
C LYS A 141 -34.06 1.92 41.33
N ILE A 142 -34.33 2.60 40.22
CA ILE A 142 -33.39 3.65 39.76
C ILE A 142 -33.48 4.82 40.75
N LYS A 143 -32.56 4.82 41.72
CA LYS A 143 -32.30 5.99 42.55
C LYS A 143 -31.83 7.09 41.60
N TYR A 144 -32.14 8.34 41.94
CA TYR A 144 -31.69 9.56 41.24
C TYR A 144 -30.15 9.72 41.13
N ASP A 145 -29.39 8.70 41.55
CA ASP A 145 -27.94 8.63 41.69
C ASP A 145 -27.32 7.46 40.89
N ASP A 146 -28.08 6.74 40.06
CA ASP A 146 -27.49 5.71 39.21
C ASP A 146 -26.67 6.36 38.08
N GLN A 147 -25.37 6.53 38.35
CA GLN A 147 -24.35 6.91 37.39
C GLN A 147 -24.13 5.85 36.30
N ALA A 148 -24.52 4.60 36.54
CA ALA A 148 -24.34 3.49 35.61
C ALA A 148 -24.86 3.75 34.16
N PRO A 149 -26.10 4.24 33.93
CA PRO A 149 -26.56 4.60 32.59
C PRO A 149 -25.81 5.78 31.96
N ILE A 150 -25.30 6.73 32.78
CA ILE A 150 -24.49 7.85 32.31
C ILE A 150 -23.10 7.35 31.89
N ASP A 151 -22.50 6.46 32.66
CA ASP A 151 -21.21 5.84 32.37
C ASP A 151 -21.28 4.97 31.11
N LEU A 152 -22.34 4.17 30.97
CA LEU A 152 -22.60 3.38 29.75
C LEU A 152 -22.78 4.27 28.51
N LYS A 153 -23.48 5.40 28.64
CA LYS A 153 -23.61 6.38 27.56
C LYS A 153 -22.24 6.97 27.18
N ASN A 154 -21.45 7.38 28.17
CA ASN A 154 -20.13 7.95 27.94
C ASN A 154 -19.18 6.95 27.27
N GLU A 155 -19.24 5.68 27.68
CA GLU A 155 -18.47 4.60 27.08
C GLU A 155 -18.91 4.31 25.64
N LEU A 156 -20.22 4.31 25.38
CA LEU A 156 -20.75 4.20 24.02
C LEU A 156 -20.28 5.34 23.12
N GLU A 157 -20.33 6.59 23.60
CA GLU A 157 -19.84 7.75 22.86
C GLU A 157 -18.33 7.67 22.58
N LEU A 158 -17.55 7.16 23.53
CA LEU A 158 -16.11 6.93 23.35
C LEU A 158 -15.86 5.88 22.25
N GLN A 159 -16.60 4.76 22.29
CA GLN A 159 -16.48 3.73 21.27
C GLN A 159 -16.94 4.21 19.89
N GLN A 160 -18.02 5.00 19.81
CA GLN A 160 -18.47 5.61 18.56
C GLN A 160 -17.43 6.57 17.98
N LYS A 161 -16.81 7.42 18.81
CA LYS A 161 -15.71 8.30 18.36
C LYS A 161 -14.53 7.48 17.82
N LYS A 162 -14.14 6.43 18.54
CA LYS A 162 -13.05 5.54 18.10
C LYS A 162 -13.39 4.84 16.78
N TYR A 163 -14.63 4.39 16.61
CA TYR A 163 -15.11 3.79 15.38
C TYR A 163 -15.04 4.77 14.20
N ILE A 164 -15.49 6.02 14.40
CA ILE A 164 -15.40 7.06 13.36
C ILE A 164 -13.94 7.36 13.00
N CYS A 165 -13.05 7.48 13.99
CA CYS A 165 -11.62 7.66 13.74
C CYS A 165 -11.03 6.50 12.92
N ASN A 166 -11.35 5.26 13.27
CA ASN A 166 -10.90 4.08 12.54
C ASN A 166 -11.43 4.06 11.09
N LEU A 167 -12.70 4.44 10.87
CA LEU A 167 -13.28 4.55 9.53
C LEU A 167 -12.55 5.58 8.67
N LEU A 168 -12.18 6.73 9.25
CA LEU A 168 -11.42 7.77 8.55
C LEU A 168 -10.00 7.28 8.22
N GLU A 169 -9.36 6.56 9.13
CA GLU A 169 -8.04 5.94 8.88
C GLU A 169 -8.11 4.88 7.79
N GLU A 170 -9.13 4.01 7.82
CA GLU A 170 -9.36 2.99 6.80
C GLU A 170 -9.55 3.63 5.42
N GLN A 171 -10.36 4.69 5.34
CA GLN A 171 -10.57 5.44 4.09
C GLN A 171 -9.25 6.05 3.58
N ARG A 172 -8.41 6.58 4.47
CA ARG A 172 -7.09 7.12 4.10
C ARG A 172 -6.19 6.03 3.53
N ILE A 173 -6.12 4.87 4.18
CA ILE A 173 -5.32 3.72 3.73
C ILE A 173 -5.80 3.23 2.36
N LEU A 174 -7.12 3.16 2.15
CA LEU A 174 -7.70 2.81 0.85
C LEU A 174 -7.31 3.80 -0.24
N GLN A 175 -7.34 5.11 0.04
CA GLN A 175 -6.88 6.13 -0.92
C GLN A 175 -5.38 5.97 -1.22
N ASP A 176 -4.55 5.73 -0.21
CA ASP A 176 -3.12 5.50 -0.39
C ASP A 176 -2.85 4.25 -1.25
N MET A 177 -3.60 3.15 -1.03
CA MET A 177 -3.52 1.96 -1.87
C MET A 177 -3.92 2.23 -3.33
N VAL A 178 -5.00 2.99 -3.54
CA VAL A 178 -5.45 3.37 -4.89
C VAL A 178 -4.38 4.20 -5.59
N ASN A 179 -3.79 5.18 -4.91
CA ASN A 179 -2.72 6.02 -5.46
C ASN A 179 -1.46 5.19 -5.78
N LEU A 180 -1.08 4.27 -4.89
CA LEU A 180 0.04 3.35 -5.12
C LEU A 180 -0.20 2.50 -6.37
N ARG A 181 -1.40 1.90 -6.48
CA ARG A 181 -1.74 0.98 -7.57
C ARG A 181 -1.92 1.68 -8.91
N LEU A 182 -2.53 2.86 -8.94
CA LEU A 182 -2.86 3.56 -10.19
C LEU A 182 -1.75 4.48 -10.68
N GLN A 183 -0.95 5.08 -9.79
CA GLN A 183 0.08 6.03 -10.19
C GLN A 183 1.48 5.44 -10.06
N LYS A 184 1.86 4.99 -8.86
CA LYS A 184 3.25 4.60 -8.58
C LYS A 184 3.64 3.30 -9.29
N VAL A 185 2.82 2.26 -9.21
CA VAL A 185 3.14 0.95 -9.81
C VAL A 185 3.30 1.04 -11.33
N PRO A 186 2.38 1.66 -12.09
CA PRO A 186 2.55 1.81 -13.54
C PRO A 186 3.79 2.63 -13.90
N GLN A 187 4.10 3.67 -13.14
CA GLN A 187 5.28 4.50 -13.38
C GLN A 187 6.58 3.71 -13.11
N ILE A 188 6.63 2.92 -12.04
CA ILE A 188 7.77 2.02 -11.76
C ILE A 188 7.92 0.98 -12.88
N CYS A 189 6.82 0.36 -13.32
CA CYS A 189 6.85 -0.60 -14.43
C CYS A 189 7.37 0.05 -15.72
N MET A 190 6.88 1.24 -16.07
CA MET A 190 7.35 1.97 -17.25
C MET A 190 8.85 2.30 -17.16
N ASN A 191 9.31 2.78 -16.00
CA ASN A 191 10.74 3.04 -15.80
C ASN A 191 11.57 1.76 -15.92
N LYS A 192 11.06 0.62 -15.43
CA LYS A 192 11.71 -0.69 -15.56
C LYS A 192 11.80 -1.14 -17.02
N VAL A 193 10.76 -0.92 -17.80
CA VAL A 193 10.74 -1.23 -19.24
C VAL A 193 11.81 -0.41 -19.97
N LEU A 194 11.92 0.89 -19.67
CA LEU A 194 12.96 1.75 -20.23
C LEU A 194 14.37 1.27 -19.84
N GLU A 195 14.57 0.88 -18.57
CA GLU A 195 15.84 0.31 -18.10
C GLU A 195 16.22 -0.95 -18.90
N PHE A 196 15.27 -1.87 -19.10
CA PHE A 196 15.50 -3.08 -19.91
C PHE A 196 15.76 -2.77 -21.39
N GLN A 197 15.09 -1.77 -21.95
CA GLN A 197 15.33 -1.33 -23.32
C GLN A 197 16.76 -0.80 -23.48
N VAL A 198 17.23 0.04 -22.57
CA VAL A 198 18.61 0.55 -22.56
C VAL A 198 19.60 -0.61 -22.39
N LYS A 199 19.33 -1.54 -21.48
CA LYS A 199 20.19 -2.71 -21.28
C LYS A 199 20.28 -3.58 -22.53
N SER A 200 19.16 -3.78 -23.23
CA SER A 200 19.12 -4.50 -24.50
C SER A 200 19.94 -3.79 -25.60
N GLN A 201 19.84 -2.47 -25.70
CA GLN A 201 20.63 -1.69 -26.66
C GLN A 201 22.13 -1.77 -26.33
N MET A 202 22.49 -1.70 -25.04
CA MET A 202 23.86 -1.83 -24.58
C MET A 202 24.42 -3.23 -24.90
N SER A 203 23.66 -4.29 -24.67
CA SER A 203 24.06 -5.66 -25.05
C SER A 203 24.21 -5.82 -26.56
N SER A 204 23.34 -5.20 -27.37
CA SER A 204 23.48 -5.19 -28.83
C SER A 204 24.77 -4.49 -29.28
N LEU A 205 25.09 -3.34 -28.69
CA LEU A 205 26.34 -2.62 -28.97
C LEU A 205 27.57 -3.43 -28.55
N GLN A 206 27.53 -4.07 -27.38
CA GLN A 206 28.61 -4.96 -26.93
C GLN A 206 28.82 -6.12 -27.90
N SER A 207 27.74 -6.75 -28.40
CA SER A 207 27.84 -7.81 -29.41
C SER A 207 28.51 -7.31 -30.68
N LYS A 208 28.13 -6.14 -31.19
CA LYS A 208 28.76 -5.53 -32.37
C LYS A 208 30.24 -5.22 -32.17
N ILE A 209 30.62 -4.73 -30.98
CA ILE A 209 32.03 -4.48 -30.65
C ILE A 209 32.82 -5.80 -30.66
N VAL A 210 32.26 -6.88 -30.12
CA VAL A 210 32.90 -8.19 -30.13
C VAL A 210 33.03 -8.73 -31.56
N GLU A 211 32.00 -8.58 -32.39
CA GLU A 211 32.06 -8.96 -33.81
C GLU A 211 33.15 -8.21 -34.57
N GLU A 212 33.24 -6.89 -34.42
CA GLU A 212 34.28 -6.09 -35.08
C GLU A 212 35.66 -6.41 -34.54
N LYS A 213 35.80 -6.64 -33.22
CA LYS A 213 37.06 -7.10 -32.64
C LYS A 213 37.48 -8.44 -33.23
N ALA A 214 36.56 -9.40 -33.35
CA ALA A 214 36.84 -10.68 -33.99
C ALA A 214 37.25 -10.52 -35.46
N ARG A 215 36.64 -9.60 -36.22
CA ARG A 215 37.08 -9.30 -37.59
C ARG A 215 38.50 -8.73 -37.65
N ILE A 216 38.84 -7.81 -36.76
CA ILE A 216 40.19 -7.26 -36.66
C ILE A 216 41.19 -8.37 -36.31
N ASP A 217 40.86 -9.21 -35.33
CA ASP A 217 41.69 -10.33 -34.91
C ASP A 217 41.92 -11.29 -36.10
N ILE A 218 40.87 -11.66 -36.84
CA ILE A 218 40.99 -12.46 -38.07
C ILE A 218 41.88 -11.77 -39.10
N PHE A 219 41.70 -10.46 -39.34
CA PHE A 219 42.46 -9.73 -40.34
C PHE A 219 43.94 -9.63 -39.99
N THR A 220 44.25 -9.34 -38.73
CA THR A 220 45.62 -9.25 -38.19
C THR A 220 46.30 -10.62 -38.12
N GLU A 221 45.56 -11.67 -37.77
CA GLU A 221 46.04 -13.04 -37.84
C GLU A 221 46.34 -13.41 -39.30
N THR A 222 45.46 -13.06 -40.26
CA THR A 222 45.74 -13.31 -41.68
C THR A 222 46.97 -12.57 -42.19
N SER A 223 47.20 -11.31 -41.79
CA SER A 223 48.39 -10.55 -42.23
C SER A 223 49.70 -11.13 -41.69
N ASN A 224 49.71 -11.60 -40.45
CA ASN A 224 50.89 -12.24 -39.86
C ASN A 224 51.05 -13.69 -40.33
N SER A 225 49.94 -14.38 -40.61
CA SER A 225 49.97 -15.77 -41.09
C SER A 225 50.60 -15.88 -42.47
N LEU A 226 50.38 -14.92 -43.37
CA LEU A 226 50.96 -14.98 -44.72
C LEU A 226 52.49 -14.92 -44.67
N SER A 227 53.07 -14.00 -43.86
CA SER A 227 54.52 -13.93 -43.71
C SER A 227 55.08 -15.18 -43.02
N ALA A 228 54.37 -15.71 -42.02
CA ALA A 228 54.75 -16.97 -41.37
C ALA A 228 54.68 -18.17 -42.33
N TYR A 229 53.69 -18.22 -43.23
CA TYR A 229 53.60 -19.23 -44.28
C TYR A 229 54.71 -19.08 -45.32
N GLU A 230 55.10 -17.85 -45.68
CA GLU A 230 56.22 -17.60 -46.58
C GLU A 230 57.55 -18.03 -45.99
N GLU A 231 57.80 -17.74 -44.70
CA GLU A 231 58.99 -18.21 -43.97
C GLU A 231 59.01 -19.73 -43.87
N LEU A 232 57.89 -20.35 -43.48
CA LEU A 232 57.77 -21.81 -43.40
C LEU A 232 57.98 -22.49 -44.77
N MET A 233 57.46 -21.89 -45.85
CA MET A 233 57.70 -22.39 -47.20
C MET A 233 59.15 -22.23 -47.65
N LYS A 234 59.86 -21.20 -47.18
CA LYS A 234 61.29 -21.03 -47.42
C LYS A 234 62.09 -22.11 -46.68
N ASP A 235 61.76 -22.36 -45.42
CA ASP A 235 62.40 -23.41 -44.61
C ASP A 235 62.19 -24.80 -45.19
N ILE A 236 60.96 -25.12 -45.62
CA ILE A 236 60.66 -26.41 -46.29
C ILE A 236 61.46 -26.55 -47.58
N ARG A 237 61.65 -25.47 -48.36
CA ARG A 237 62.46 -25.52 -49.59
C ARG A 237 63.94 -25.75 -49.28
N MET A 238 64.47 -25.12 -48.24
CA MET A 238 65.86 -25.35 -47.80
C MET A 238 66.04 -26.79 -47.32
N GLN A 239 65.17 -27.28 -46.43
CA GLN A 239 65.22 -28.67 -45.95
C GLN A 239 65.09 -29.69 -47.09
N ARG A 240 64.25 -29.40 -48.09
CA ARG A 240 64.14 -30.24 -49.28
C ARG A 240 65.44 -30.25 -50.08
N GLN A 241 66.11 -29.12 -50.24
CA GLN A 241 67.41 -29.06 -50.93
C GLN A 241 68.49 -29.83 -50.16
N GLU A 242 68.55 -29.67 -48.85
CA GLU A 242 69.45 -30.43 -47.97
C GLU A 242 69.19 -31.93 -48.09
N CYS A 243 67.94 -32.37 -47.97
CA CYS A 243 67.57 -33.77 -48.13
C CYS A 243 67.94 -34.33 -49.52
N LEU A 244 67.76 -33.55 -50.59
CA LEU A 244 68.16 -33.97 -51.94
C LEU A 244 69.68 -34.09 -52.06
N ALA A 245 70.43 -33.15 -51.48
CA ALA A 245 71.88 -33.23 -51.44
C ALA A 245 72.36 -34.44 -50.64
N ASP A 246 71.72 -34.75 -49.51
CA ASP A 246 72.03 -35.94 -48.70
C ASP A 246 71.71 -37.23 -49.43
N ILE A 247 70.57 -37.30 -50.14
CA ILE A 247 70.24 -38.45 -50.98
C ILE A 247 71.31 -38.64 -52.06
N GLN A 248 71.76 -37.56 -52.70
CA GLN A 248 72.79 -37.62 -53.72
C GLN A 248 74.14 -38.07 -53.14
N ASN A 249 74.53 -37.53 -51.99
CA ASN A 249 75.74 -37.95 -51.26
C ASN A 249 75.68 -39.43 -50.88
N LEU A 250 74.52 -39.93 -50.43
CA LEU A 250 74.32 -41.35 -50.11
C LEU A 250 74.35 -42.24 -51.36
N GLN A 251 73.84 -41.77 -52.50
CA GLN A 251 73.96 -42.47 -53.78
C GLN A 251 75.41 -42.57 -54.22
N ASP A 252 76.16 -41.47 -54.17
CA ASP A 252 77.59 -41.44 -54.48
C ASP A 252 78.38 -42.36 -53.53
N LEU A 253 78.04 -42.37 -52.24
CA LEU A 253 78.66 -43.26 -51.27
C LEU A 253 78.33 -44.73 -51.57
N LYS A 254 77.09 -45.05 -51.95
CA LYS A 254 76.68 -46.40 -52.37
C LYS A 254 77.45 -46.86 -53.60
N GLU A 255 77.70 -45.97 -54.58
CA GLU A 255 78.53 -46.29 -55.74
C GLU A 255 79.98 -46.55 -55.37
N LYS A 256 80.58 -45.70 -54.51
CA LYS A 256 81.93 -45.91 -53.96
C LYS A 256 82.03 -47.25 -53.21
N TYR A 257 81.04 -47.61 -52.40
CA TYR A 257 81.01 -48.91 -51.71
C TYR A 257 80.91 -50.09 -52.68
N LYS A 258 80.10 -50.00 -53.75
CA LYS A 258 80.05 -51.04 -54.79
C LYS A 258 81.41 -51.25 -55.45
N GLN A 259 82.12 -50.16 -55.77
CA GLN A 259 83.47 -50.24 -56.36
C GLN A 259 84.46 -50.96 -55.42
N VAL A 260 84.47 -50.59 -54.13
CA VAL A 260 85.36 -51.20 -53.13
C VAL A 260 85.02 -52.67 -52.87
N SER A 261 83.73 -53.03 -52.85
CA SER A 261 83.28 -54.41 -52.63
C SER A 261 83.64 -55.34 -53.79
N CYS A 262 83.54 -54.88 -55.05
CA CYS A 262 83.94 -55.68 -56.21
C CYS A 262 85.47 -55.83 -56.30
N GLY A 263 86.24 -54.80 -55.95
CA GLY A 263 87.70 -54.85 -56.00
C GLY A 263 88.30 -55.95 -55.11
N LYS A 264 87.85 -56.04 -53.85
CA LYS A 264 88.34 -57.07 -52.91
C LYS A 264 87.95 -58.48 -53.34
N TYR A 265 86.75 -58.66 -53.89
CA TYR A 265 86.31 -59.96 -54.38
C TYR A 265 87.11 -60.39 -55.63
N ASP A 266 87.38 -59.47 -56.54
CA ASP A 266 88.18 -59.73 -57.74
C ASP A 266 89.65 -60.05 -57.40
N GLU A 267 90.23 -59.41 -56.38
CA GLU A 267 91.57 -59.73 -55.89
C GLU A 267 91.63 -61.14 -55.26
N ILE A 268 90.64 -61.52 -54.46
CA ILE A 268 90.53 -62.87 -53.89
C ILE A 268 90.33 -63.90 -55.01
N LEU A 269 89.51 -63.62 -56.02
CA LEU A 269 89.29 -64.51 -57.16
C LEU A 269 90.57 -64.68 -57.99
N LYS A 270 91.31 -63.61 -58.26
CA LYS A 270 92.60 -63.66 -58.96
C LYS A 270 93.62 -64.50 -58.21
N SER A 271 93.74 -64.30 -56.90
CA SER A 271 94.66 -65.10 -56.07
C SER A 271 94.25 -66.58 -56.02
N PHE A 272 92.96 -66.89 -55.90
CA PHE A 272 92.45 -68.26 -55.95
C PHE A 272 92.76 -68.95 -57.28
N ILE A 273 92.57 -68.27 -58.41
CA ILE A 273 92.92 -68.80 -59.74
C ILE A 273 94.44 -69.07 -59.83
N GLN A 274 95.28 -68.15 -59.34
CA GLN A 274 96.73 -68.35 -59.29
C GLN A 274 97.12 -69.56 -58.43
N TYR A 275 96.56 -69.72 -57.24
CA TYR A 275 96.82 -70.88 -56.39
C TYR A 275 96.36 -72.19 -57.04
N LYS A 276 95.18 -72.21 -57.65
CA LYS A 276 94.67 -73.39 -58.38
C LYS A 276 95.59 -73.78 -59.53
N SER A 277 96.08 -72.81 -60.30
CA SER A 277 97.03 -73.06 -61.39
C SER A 277 98.38 -73.58 -60.87
N SER A 278 98.87 -73.03 -59.76
CA SER A 278 100.13 -73.45 -59.12
C SER A 278 100.02 -74.86 -58.54
N LEU A 279 98.87 -75.20 -57.97
CA LEU A 279 98.58 -76.53 -57.44
C LEU A 279 98.47 -77.56 -58.57
N ALA A 280 97.81 -77.22 -59.68
CA ALA A 280 97.78 -78.06 -60.89
C ALA A 280 99.18 -78.31 -61.46
N LYS A 281 100.03 -77.26 -61.53
CA LYS A 281 101.44 -77.40 -61.94
C LYS A 281 102.23 -78.31 -60.99
N LYS A 282 102.08 -78.13 -59.67
CA LYS A 282 102.71 -79.01 -58.68
C LYS A 282 102.23 -80.46 -58.82
N LYS A 283 100.95 -80.67 -59.08
CA LYS A 283 100.38 -82.00 -59.30
C LYS A 283 100.97 -82.67 -60.55
N MET A 284 101.07 -81.93 -61.66
CA MET A 284 101.75 -82.42 -62.87
C MET A 284 103.22 -82.79 -62.61
N ILE A 285 103.96 -81.95 -61.87
CA ILE A 285 105.35 -82.25 -61.51
C ILE A 285 105.43 -83.52 -60.63
N TYR A 286 104.54 -83.66 -59.66
CA TYR A 286 104.49 -84.83 -58.79
C TYR A 286 104.15 -86.11 -59.57
N GLU A 287 103.17 -86.04 -60.46
CA GLU A 287 102.81 -87.14 -61.38
C GLU A 287 103.97 -87.49 -62.32
N SER A 288 104.76 -86.51 -62.79
CA SER A 288 105.95 -86.74 -63.61
C SER A 288 107.16 -87.31 -62.87
N LEU A 289 107.20 -87.20 -61.53
CA LEU A 289 108.23 -87.80 -60.67
C LEU A 289 107.83 -89.20 -60.18
N GLN A 290 106.60 -89.64 -60.47
CA GLN A 290 106.06 -90.96 -60.13
C GLN A 290 106.20 -91.98 -61.28
N CYS A 291 106.95 -91.63 -62.33
CA CYS A 291 107.42 -92.51 -63.42
C CYS A 291 108.95 -92.34 -63.56
#